data_AF-A0A6C0D7D3-F1
#
_entry.id   AF-A0A6C0D7D3-F1
#
_cell.length_a   1.000
_cell.length_b   1.000
_cell.length_c   1.000
_cell.angle_alpha   90.00
_cell.angle_beta   90.00
_cell.angle_gamma   90.00
#
_symmetry.space_group_name_H-M   'P 1'
#
loop_
_entity.id
_entity.type
_entity.pdbx_description
1 polymer ?
#
loop_
_entity_poly.entity_id
_entity_poly.type
_entity_poly.pdbx_seq_one_letter_code
_entity_poly.pdbx_strand_id
1 'polypeptide(L)'
;MDTITLTPDTYTPSVNETGAYVDNIPSIKHGLYCPCGSRKDKMYETTTKFATHIKTKKHQQWLLNLNQNKANYYIEMLKNKELVENQQRIIARLENQLHIKTQTIDYLTSQLTQKINTQTECVDLLELN
;
A
#
# COMPACT_ATOMS: atom_id res chain seq x y z
N MET A 1 10.13 -24.54 -38.70
CA MET A 1 9.76 -23.12 -38.85
C MET A 1 8.99 -22.76 -37.61
N ASP A 2 9.65 -22.10 -36.66
CA ASP A 2 9.01 -21.68 -35.42
C ASP A 2 8.14 -20.47 -35.72
N THR A 3 6.83 -20.68 -35.76
CA THR A 3 5.84 -19.60 -35.78
C THR A 3 5.99 -18.80 -34.50
N ILE A 4 6.60 -17.61 -34.59
CA ILE A 4 6.53 -16.60 -33.54
C ILE A 4 5.07 -16.18 -33.45
N THR A 5 4.30 -16.80 -32.56
CA THR A 5 2.95 -16.37 -32.22
C THR A 5 3.07 -15.04 -31.48
N LEU A 6 3.03 -13.93 -32.22
CA LEU A 6 2.93 -12.59 -31.66
C LEU A 6 1.61 -12.51 -30.88
N THR A 7 1.73 -12.43 -29.56
CA THR A 7 0.58 -12.21 -28.68
C THR A 7 -0.01 -10.83 -28.96
N PRO A 8 -1.34 -10.70 -29.15
CA PRO A 8 -1.96 -9.41 -29.34
C PRO A 8 -1.77 -8.52 -28.11
N ASP A 9 -1.53 -7.23 -28.33
CA ASP A 9 -1.32 -6.28 -27.24
C ASP A 9 -2.61 -5.98 -26.48
N THR A 10 -2.47 -5.49 -25.25
CA THR A 10 -3.60 -4.98 -24.46
C THR A 10 -3.63 -3.46 -24.52
N TYR A 11 -4.80 -2.90 -24.80
CA TYR A 11 -5.02 -1.47 -24.88
C TYR A 11 -4.79 -0.77 -23.55
N THR A 12 -4.01 0.30 -23.60
CA THR A 12 -3.78 1.23 -22.50
C THR A 12 -4.16 2.64 -22.96
N PRO A 13 -5.02 3.36 -22.22
CA PRO A 13 -5.33 4.75 -22.51
C PRO A 13 -4.08 5.63 -22.37
N SER A 14 -4.00 6.68 -23.17
CA SER A 14 -2.95 7.69 -23.02
C SER A 14 -3.31 8.68 -21.92
N VAL A 15 -2.32 9.41 -21.41
CA VAL A 15 -2.53 10.46 -20.41
C VAL A 15 -2.32 11.81 -21.08
N ASN A 16 -3.30 12.70 -20.97
CA ASN A 16 -3.19 14.06 -21.51
C ASN A 16 -2.39 14.98 -20.55
N GLU A 17 -2.19 16.24 -20.95
CA GLU A 17 -1.45 17.25 -20.16
C GLU A 17 -2.06 17.51 -18.77
N THR A 18 -3.37 17.32 -18.61
CA THR A 18 -4.06 17.46 -17.32
C THR A 18 -3.98 16.19 -16.46
N GLY A 19 -3.33 15.14 -16.95
CA GLY A 19 -3.21 13.87 -16.26
C GLY A 19 -4.44 12.97 -16.36
N ALA A 20 -5.45 13.31 -17.17
CA ALA A 20 -6.62 12.47 -17.39
C ALA A 20 -6.33 11.38 -18.45
N TYR A 21 -6.88 10.18 -18.24
CA TYR A 21 -6.86 9.13 -19.23
C TYR A 21 -7.77 9.50 -20.40
N VAL A 22 -7.20 9.49 -21.60
CA VAL A 22 -7.86 9.79 -22.87
C VAL A 22 -7.63 8.66 -23.86
N ASP A 23 -8.61 8.47 -24.75
CA ASP A 23 -8.47 7.48 -25.80
C ASP A 23 -7.52 7.95 -26.89
N ASN A 24 -6.55 7.11 -27.23
CA ASN A 24 -5.66 7.29 -28.35
C ASN A 24 -5.54 5.95 -29.08
N ILE A 25 -5.91 5.91 -30.36
CA ILE A 25 -5.96 4.66 -31.10
C ILE A 25 -4.54 4.31 -31.60
N PRO A 26 -3.92 3.22 -31.13
CA PRO A 26 -2.61 2.80 -31.61
C PRO A 26 -2.70 2.15 -33.01
N SER A 27 -1.55 2.02 -33.68
CA SER A 27 -1.45 1.22 -34.90
C SER A 27 -1.57 -0.27 -34.56
N ILE A 28 -2.65 -0.92 -35.01
CA ILE A 28 -2.93 -2.33 -34.73
C ILE A 28 -2.34 -3.19 -35.84
N LYS A 29 -1.30 -3.97 -35.54
CA LYS A 29 -0.65 -4.91 -36.49
C LYS A 29 -0.95 -6.39 -36.21
N HIS A 30 -1.07 -6.77 -34.94
CA HIS A 30 -1.26 -8.15 -34.50
C HIS A 30 -2.54 -8.32 -33.66
N GLY A 31 -3.50 -7.41 -33.83
CA GLY A 31 -4.69 -7.33 -32.99
C GLY A 31 -4.46 -6.62 -31.65
N LEU A 32 -5.56 -6.22 -31.01
CA LEU A 32 -5.56 -5.47 -29.75
C LEU A 32 -6.72 -5.92 -28.86
N TYR A 33 -6.47 -6.15 -27.58
CA TYR A 33 -7.49 -6.44 -26.57
C TYR A 33 -7.87 -5.17 -25.81
N CYS A 34 -9.18 -4.92 -25.60
CA CYS A 34 -9.59 -3.92 -24.60
C CYS A 34 -9.94 -4.60 -23.28
N PRO A 35 -9.37 -4.16 -22.14
CA PRO A 35 -9.79 -4.61 -20.80
C PRO A 35 -11.28 -4.37 -20.51
N CYS A 36 -11.87 -3.38 -21.19
CA CYS A 36 -13.28 -3.04 -21.09
C CYS A 36 -14.21 -4.02 -21.84
N GLY A 37 -13.68 -4.91 -22.68
CA GLY A 37 -14.44 -5.85 -23.49
C GLY A 37 -15.31 -6.79 -22.64
N SER A 38 -16.52 -7.12 -23.09
CA SER A 38 -17.39 -8.08 -22.37
C SER A 38 -16.92 -9.53 -22.52
N ARG A 39 -16.15 -9.82 -23.57
CA ARG A 39 -15.57 -11.14 -23.83
C ARG A 39 -14.05 -11.00 -23.73
N LYS A 40 -13.42 -11.82 -22.90
CA LYS A 40 -11.96 -11.79 -22.70
C LYS A 40 -11.19 -12.12 -23.97
N ASP A 41 -11.77 -12.95 -24.84
CA ASP A 41 -11.14 -13.40 -26.09
C ASP A 41 -11.41 -12.48 -27.28
N LYS A 42 -12.15 -11.37 -27.10
CA LYS A 42 -12.47 -10.47 -28.21
C LYS A 42 -11.26 -9.60 -28.55
N MET A 43 -10.59 -9.98 -29.63
CA MET A 43 -9.51 -9.23 -30.24
C MET A 43 -10.05 -8.26 -31.31
N TYR A 44 -9.50 -7.05 -31.36
CA TYR A 44 -9.74 -6.08 -32.42
C TYR A 44 -8.58 -6.10 -33.40
N GLU A 45 -8.80 -6.63 -34.60
CA GLU A 45 -7.75 -6.80 -35.62
C GLU A 45 -7.40 -5.50 -36.35
N THR A 46 -8.35 -4.57 -36.46
CA THR A 46 -8.18 -3.35 -37.24
C THR A 46 -8.51 -2.12 -36.43
N THR A 47 -7.83 -1.03 -36.75
CA THR A 47 -8.04 0.32 -36.19
C THR A 47 -9.51 0.71 -36.27
N THR A 48 -10.22 0.43 -37.37
CA THR A 48 -11.64 0.78 -37.54
C THR A 48 -12.54 0.02 -36.57
N LYS A 49 -12.32 -1.29 -36.39
CA LYS A 49 -13.07 -2.11 -35.42
C LYS A 49 -12.82 -1.61 -33.99
N PHE A 50 -11.61 -1.18 -33.68
CA PHE A 50 -11.30 -0.61 -32.37
C PHE A 50 -11.86 0.81 -32.19
N ALA A 51 -11.81 1.66 -33.22
CA ALA A 51 -12.34 3.02 -33.21
C ALA A 51 -13.86 3.06 -32.95
N THR A 52 -14.60 2.07 -33.47
CA THR A 52 -16.03 1.92 -33.17
C THR A 52 -16.25 1.45 -31.74
N HIS A 53 -15.37 0.59 -31.22
CA HIS A 53 -15.45 0.09 -29.85
C HIS A 53 -15.24 1.19 -28.80
N ILE A 54 -14.23 2.07 -28.95
CA ILE A 54 -13.96 3.12 -27.96
C ILE A 54 -15.13 4.11 -27.83
N LYS A 55 -15.95 4.24 -28.88
CA LYS A 55 -17.17 5.06 -28.87
C LYS A 55 -18.36 4.42 -28.16
N THR A 56 -18.26 3.14 -27.77
CA THR A 56 -19.35 2.45 -27.07
C THR A 56 -19.49 2.96 -25.64
N LYS A 57 -20.73 3.04 -25.13
CA LYS A 57 -21.02 3.46 -23.75
C LYS A 57 -20.22 2.67 -22.71
N LYS A 58 -20.01 1.37 -22.95
CA LYS A 58 -19.25 0.52 -22.04
C LYS A 58 -17.79 0.95 -21.92
N HIS A 59 -17.14 1.25 -23.05
CA HIS A 59 -15.76 1.74 -23.05
C HIS A 59 -15.65 3.11 -22.39
N GLN A 60 -16.55 4.03 -22.76
CA GLN A 60 -16.61 5.37 -22.16
C GLN A 60 -16.80 5.32 -20.64
N GLN A 61 -17.68 4.43 -20.15
CA GLN A 61 -17.86 4.22 -18.71
C GLN A 61 -16.60 3.63 -18.05
N TRP A 62 -15.92 2.70 -18.71
CA TRP A 62 -14.67 2.14 -18.20
C TRP A 62 -13.58 3.22 -18.09
N LEU A 63 -13.44 4.10 -19.10
CA LEU A 63 -12.49 5.21 -19.08
C LEU A 63 -12.84 6.25 -17.99
N LEU A 64 -14.14 6.54 -17.82
CA LEU A 64 -14.62 7.39 -16.73
C LEU A 64 -14.25 6.79 -15.37
N ASN A 65 -14.53 5.50 -15.17
CA ASN A 65 -14.23 4.79 -13.93
C ASN A 65 -12.72 4.78 -13.65
N LEU A 66 -11.87 4.65 -14.68
CA LEU A 66 -10.41 4.76 -14.53
C LEU A 66 -9.98 6.13 -14.01
N ASN A 67 -10.55 7.21 -14.55
CA ASN A 67 -10.27 8.56 -14.10
C ASN A 67 -10.80 8.82 -12.68
N GLN A 68 -12.00 8.32 -12.35
CA GLN A 68 -12.56 8.41 -11.00
C GLN A 68 -11.72 7.63 -9.99
N ASN A 69 -11.33 6.39 -10.31
CA ASN A 69 -10.47 5.58 -9.47
C ASN A 69 -9.11 6.23 -9.24
N LYS A 70 -8.55 6.92 -10.24
CA LYS A 70 -7.32 7.70 -10.06
C LYS A 70 -7.50 8.82 -9.02
N ALA A 71 -8.60 9.58 -9.11
CA ALA A 71 -8.90 10.62 -8.14
C ALA A 71 -9.12 10.05 -6.73
N ASN A 72 -9.86 8.94 -6.64
CA ASN A 72 -10.11 8.24 -5.38
C ASN A 72 -8.81 7.71 -4.77
N TYR A 73 -7.95 7.06 -5.58
CA TYR A 73 -6.66 6.54 -5.14
C TYR A 73 -5.76 7.64 -4.57
N TYR A 74 -5.74 8.82 -5.20
CA TYR A 74 -4.98 9.95 -4.67
C TYR A 74 -5.50 10.41 -3.31
N ILE A 75 -6.82 10.52 -3.13
CA ILE A 75 -7.43 10.89 -1.85
C ILE A 75 -7.14 9.82 -0.78
N GLU A 76 -7.26 8.54 -1.12
CA GLU A 76 -6.93 7.43 -0.22
C GLU A 76 -5.45 7.43 0.17
N MET A 77 -4.55 7.72 -0.77
CA MET A 77 -3.12 7.85 -0.51
C MET A 77 -2.82 8.97 0.49
N LEU A 78 -3.48 10.13 0.36
CA LEU A 78 -3.36 11.22 1.34
C LEU A 78 -3.83 10.82 2.73
N LYS A 79 -4.99 10.15 2.82
CA LYS A 79 -5.51 9.64 4.11
C LYS A 79 -4.58 8.60 4.72
N ASN A 80 -4.04 7.70 3.90
CA ASN A 80 -3.08 6.70 4.35
C ASN A 80 -1.79 7.35 4.86
N LYS A 81 -1.31 8.40 4.21
CA LYS A 81 -0.14 9.16 4.68
C LYS A 81 -0.37 9.77 6.05
N GLU A 82 -1.51 10.43 6.26
CA GLU A 82 -1.88 11.00 7.56
C GLU A 82 -2.00 9.92 8.65
N LEU A 83 -2.60 8.77 8.31
CA LEU A 83 -2.73 7.63 9.21
C LEU A 83 -1.37 7.07 9.62
N VAL A 84 -0.43 6.92 8.68
CA VAL A 84 0.94 6.45 8.96
C VAL A 84 1.68 7.44 9.86
N GLU A 85 1.59 8.75 9.59
CA GLU A 85 2.20 9.77 10.44
C GLU A 85 1.66 9.73 11.87
N ASN A 86 0.34 9.55 12.03
CA ASN A 86 -0.29 9.41 13.34
C ASN A 86 0.13 8.13 14.06
N GLN A 87 0.22 7.01 13.34
CA GLN A 87 0.71 5.74 13.88
C GLN A 87 2.16 5.87 14.39
N GLN A 88 3.04 6.50 13.61
CA GLN A 88 4.43 6.75 14.02
C GLN A 88 4.52 7.57 15.31
N ARG A 89 3.70 8.63 15.43
CA ARG A 89 3.65 9.44 16.66
C ARG A 89 3.18 8.63 17.87
N ILE A 90 2.17 7.79 17.70
CA ILE A 90 1.65 6.93 18.76
C ILE A 90 2.72 5.93 19.21
N ILE A 91 3.40 5.28 18.26
CA ILE A 91 4.48 4.33 18.53
C ILE A 91 5.60 5.01 19.32
N ALA A 92 6.11 6.14 18.82
CA ALA A 92 7.17 6.88 19.52
C ALA A 92 6.77 7.29 20.95
N ARG A 93 5.52 7.70 21.16
CA ARG A 93 5.00 8.00 22.51
C ARG A 93 4.98 6.77 23.40
N LEU A 94 4.51 5.63 22.89
CA LEU A 94 4.43 4.37 23.64
C LEU A 94 5.82 3.82 23.95
N GLU A 95 6.77 3.91 23.02
CA GLU A 95 8.16 3.52 23.22
C GLU A 95 8.80 4.32 24.35
N ASN A 96 8.61 5.65 24.37
CA ASN A 96 9.10 6.50 25.45
C ASN A 96 8.47 6.14 26.80
N GLN A 97 7.16 5.88 26.83
CA GLN A 97 6.48 5.48 28.06
C GLN A 97 6.96 4.11 28.57
N LEU A 98 7.20 3.16 27.67
CA LEU A 98 7.76 1.86 28.01
C LEU A 98 9.17 2.01 28.56
N HIS A 99 10.03 2.80 27.91
CA HIS A 99 11.38 3.04 28.36
C HIS A 99 11.44 3.61 29.78
N ILE A 100 10.63 4.63 30.07
CA ILE A 100 10.53 5.24 31.41
C ILE A 100 10.07 4.19 32.44
N LYS A 101 9.05 3.38 32.10
CA LYS A 101 8.54 2.33 32.98
C LYS A 101 9.59 1.26 33.26
N THR A 102 10.34 0.82 32.26
CA THR A 102 11.44 -0.14 32.41
C THR A 102 12.52 0.41 33.33
N GLN A 103 13.00 1.64 33.10
CA GLN A 103 13.98 2.28 33.98
C GLN A 103 13.48 2.39 35.43
N THR A 104 12.21 2.72 35.62
CA THR A 104 11.60 2.79 36.95
C THR A 104 11.58 1.43 37.63
N ILE A 105 11.25 0.37 36.89
CA ILE A 105 11.27 -1.01 37.41
C ILE A 105 12.70 -1.40 37.79
N ASP A 106 13.68 -1.14 36.93
CA ASP A 106 15.09 -1.46 37.20
C ASP A 106 15.60 -0.75 38.46
N TYR A 107 15.28 0.55 38.58
CA TYR A 107 15.62 1.35 39.74
C TYR A 107 15.00 0.79 41.03
N LEU A 108 13.69 0.55 41.04
CA LEU A 108 13.00 0.01 42.23
C LEU A 108 13.49 -1.40 42.58
N THR A 109 13.78 -2.24 41.59
CA THR A 109 14.34 -3.58 41.78
C THR A 109 15.73 -3.50 42.42
N SER A 110 16.57 -2.58 41.97
CA SER A 110 17.89 -2.35 42.56
C SER A 110 17.81 -1.89 44.02
N GLN A 111 16.86 -0.99 44.34
CA GLN A 111 16.64 -0.52 45.71
C GLN A 111 16.17 -1.66 46.64
N LEU A 112 15.25 -2.51 46.16
CA LEU A 112 14.79 -3.66 46.92
C LEU A 112 15.93 -4.64 47.18
N THR A 113 16.76 -4.92 46.18
CA THR A 113 17.92 -5.81 46.31
C THR A 113 18.94 -5.27 47.33
N GLN A 114 19.21 -3.96 47.32
CA GLN A 114 20.09 -3.33 48.31
C GLN A 114 19.52 -3.38 49.74
N LYS A 115 18.20 -3.20 49.90
CA LYS A 115 17.54 -3.32 51.21
C LYS A 115 17.55 -4.76 51.74
N ILE A 116 17.37 -5.74 50.86
CA ILE A 116 17.46 -7.15 51.23
C ILE A 116 18.88 -7.49 51.67
N ASN A 117 19.91 -7.10 50.91
CA ASN A 117 21.30 -7.38 51.26
C ASN A 117 21.73 -6.74 52.58
N THR A 118 21.29 -5.51 52.88
CA THR A 118 21.58 -4.85 54.17
C THR A 118 20.83 -5.50 55.35
N GLN A 119 19.67 -6.13 55.13
CA GLN A 119 19.02 -6.96 56.16
C GLN A 119 19.76 -8.29 56.39
N THR A 120 20.33 -8.90 55.35
CA THR A 120 21.12 -10.14 55.49
C THR A 120 22.48 -9.92 56.17
N GLU A 121 23.10 -8.75 56.00
CA GLU A 121 24.30 -8.36 56.76
C GLU A 121 24.00 -8.00 58.22
N CYS A 122 22.74 -7.68 58.54
CA CYS A 122 22.21 -7.49 59.88
C CYS A 122 21.54 -8.77 60.41
N VAL A 123 22.15 -9.94 60.18
CA VAL A 123 21.81 -11.14 60.94
C VAL A 123 22.59 -11.07 62.25
N ASP A 124 21.83 -10.96 63.34
CA ASP A 124 22.29 -10.73 64.70
C ASP A 124 23.31 -11.80 65.15
N LEU A 125 24.54 -11.34 65.46
CA LEU A 125 25.63 -12.15 66.02
C LEU A 125 25.31 -12.69 67.44
N LEU A 126 24.16 -12.36 68.01
CA LEU A 126 23.68 -12.88 69.29
C LEU A 126 22.91 -14.22 69.19
N GLU A 127 22.69 -14.77 67.98
CA GLU A 127 22.04 -16.09 67.81
C GLU A 127 23.02 -17.29 67.75
N LEU A 128 24.32 -17.08 67.90
CA LEU A 128 25.32 -18.15 68.05
C LEU A 128 25.69 -18.31 69.54
N ASN A 129 24.85 -19.01 70.29
CA ASN A 129 25.15 -19.45 71.66
C ASN A 129 24.91 -20.95 71.81
#